data_AF-A0A963A952-F1
#
_entry.id   AF-A0A963A952-F1
#
_cell.length_a   1.000
_cell.length_b   1.000
_cell.length_c   1.000
_cell.angle_alpha   90.00
_cell.angle_beta   90.00
_cell.angle_gamma   90.00
#
_symmetry.space_group_name_H-M   'P 1'
#
loop_
_entity.id
_entity.type
_entity.pdbx_description
1 polymer ?
#
loop_
_entity_poly.entity_id
_entity_poly.type
_entity_poly.pdbx_seq_one_letter_code
_entity_poly.pdbx_strand_id
1 'polypeptide(L)'
;RCGYCVVVASEGAQYKDGRFLAESGLKDAFGHSQLGGLAPFLAALVKDELGYKYHWAVADYLQRSARHIASQTDVDQAYALGRAAVEFALRGDNAVMPCIVRGKGKRYSWSIGEARLQDVANVEKKMPRNYITRDGFGITEAAREYLAPLVAGEAYPPYRNGLPQYVRLKNVAVPRKLKKRFEV
;
A
#
# COMPACT_ATOMS: atom_id res chain seq x y z
N ARG A 1 -0.38 -29.49 -11.99
CA ARG A 1 -1.25 -29.26 -10.81
C ARG A 1 -0.40 -29.51 -9.55
N CYS A 2 -0.57 -28.71 -8.49
CA CYS A 2 0.34 -28.66 -7.34
C CYS A 2 -0.18 -29.32 -6.05
N GLY A 3 -1.37 -29.96 -6.08
CA GLY A 3 -1.99 -30.59 -4.89
C GLY A 3 -2.63 -29.61 -3.90
N TYR A 4 -2.46 -28.30 -4.09
CA TYR A 4 -3.10 -27.22 -3.33
C TYR A 4 -3.28 -25.97 -4.22
N CYS A 5 -3.99 -24.96 -3.71
CA CYS A 5 -4.15 -23.64 -4.33
C CYS A 5 -4.10 -22.55 -3.26
N VAL A 6 -3.41 -21.45 -3.53
CA VAL A 6 -3.36 -20.25 -2.68
C VAL A 6 -4.04 -19.12 -3.42
N VAL A 7 -5.02 -18.49 -2.79
CA VAL A 7 -5.78 -17.37 -3.36
C VAL A 7 -5.48 -16.12 -2.57
N VAL A 8 -5.01 -15.07 -3.25
CA VAL A 8 -4.87 -13.72 -2.71
C VAL A 8 -5.98 -12.87 -3.31
N ALA A 9 -6.80 -12.25 -2.46
CA ALA A 9 -7.94 -11.45 -2.90
C ALA A 9 -7.89 -10.06 -2.25
N SER A 10 -8.04 -9.02 -3.06
CA SER A 10 -8.14 -7.64 -2.59
C SER A 10 -9.56 -7.37 -2.07
N GLU A 11 -9.67 -6.64 -0.96
CA GLU A 11 -10.96 -6.27 -0.34
C GLU A 11 -11.95 -5.61 -1.31
N GLY A 12 -11.43 -4.87 -2.30
CA GLY A 12 -12.23 -4.20 -3.33
C GLY A 12 -12.64 -5.08 -4.51
N ALA A 13 -12.61 -6.41 -4.40
CA ALA A 13 -13.08 -7.29 -5.48
C ALA A 13 -14.58 -7.03 -5.78
N GLN A 14 -14.92 -6.96 -7.07
CA GLN A 14 -16.25 -6.59 -7.54
C GLN A 14 -16.84 -7.61 -8.52
N TYR A 15 -18.17 -7.70 -8.51
CA TYR A 15 -18.94 -8.32 -9.57
C TYR A 15 -18.89 -7.48 -10.85
N LYS A 16 -19.34 -8.06 -11.98
CA LYS A 16 -19.37 -7.36 -13.28
C LYS A 16 -20.23 -6.10 -13.27
N ASP A 17 -21.21 -6.02 -12.39
CA ASP A 17 -22.11 -4.88 -12.20
C ASP A 17 -21.53 -3.80 -11.27
N GLY A 18 -20.29 -3.96 -10.80
CA GLY A 18 -19.58 -3.01 -9.95
C GLY A 18 -19.87 -3.15 -8.45
N ARG A 19 -20.78 -4.04 -8.04
CA ARG A 19 -21.02 -4.31 -6.62
C ARG A 19 -19.83 -5.05 -6.01
N PHE A 20 -19.45 -4.70 -4.79
CA PHE A 20 -18.40 -5.43 -4.07
C PHE A 20 -18.86 -6.86 -3.75
N LEU A 21 -17.92 -7.81 -3.77
CA LEU A 21 -18.18 -9.21 -3.40
C LEU A 21 -18.57 -9.35 -1.93
N ALA A 22 -18.06 -8.46 -1.07
CA ALA A 22 -18.38 -8.41 0.34
C ALA A 22 -18.43 -6.94 0.82
N GLU A 23 -19.65 -6.42 0.94
CA GLU A 23 -19.93 -5.08 1.45
C GLU A 23 -20.76 -5.17 2.73
N SER A 24 -20.36 -4.47 3.79
CA SER A 24 -21.08 -4.48 5.07
C SER A 24 -22.27 -3.51 5.11
N GLY A 25 -22.53 -2.75 4.04
CA GLY A 25 -23.59 -1.74 3.95
C GLY A 25 -23.32 -0.46 4.78
N LEU A 26 -22.26 -0.42 5.58
CA LEU A 26 -21.83 0.75 6.35
C LEU A 26 -20.97 1.67 5.46
N LYS A 27 -21.14 2.99 5.58
CA LYS A 27 -20.31 4.00 4.89
C LYS A 27 -19.54 4.83 5.90
N ASP A 28 -18.28 5.14 5.60
CA ASP A 28 -17.47 6.07 6.39
C ASP A 28 -17.90 7.53 6.20
N ALA A 29 -17.26 8.45 6.93
CA ALA A 29 -17.55 9.89 6.88
C ALA A 29 -17.26 10.54 5.51
N PHE A 30 -16.54 9.85 4.61
CA PHE A 30 -16.25 10.29 3.25
C PHE A 30 -17.14 9.60 2.21
N GLY A 31 -18.07 8.74 2.65
CA GLY A 31 -19.01 8.02 1.79
C GLY A 31 -18.47 6.71 1.21
N HIS A 32 -17.31 6.24 1.65
CA HIS A 32 -16.76 4.96 1.21
C HIS A 32 -17.39 3.80 1.98
N SER A 33 -17.78 2.75 1.26
CA SER A 33 -18.32 1.54 1.86
C SER A 33 -17.26 0.80 2.68
N GLN A 34 -17.63 0.38 3.89
CA GLN A 34 -16.77 -0.43 4.75
C GLN A 34 -16.73 -1.86 4.19
N LEU A 35 -15.57 -2.20 3.65
CA LEU A 35 -15.29 -3.52 3.09
C LEU A 35 -14.92 -4.49 4.22
N GLY A 36 -15.40 -5.74 4.10
CA GLY A 36 -15.15 -6.77 5.10
C GLY A 36 -15.85 -8.08 4.75
N GLY A 37 -15.26 -9.22 5.13
CA GLY A 37 -15.87 -10.53 4.94
C GLY A 37 -15.57 -11.24 3.61
N LEU A 38 -14.70 -10.68 2.75
CA LEU A 38 -14.35 -11.31 1.47
C LEU A 38 -13.69 -12.68 1.64
N ALA A 39 -12.73 -12.79 2.57
CA ALA A 39 -12.00 -14.03 2.81
C ALA A 39 -12.93 -15.20 3.25
N PRO A 40 -13.80 -15.05 4.28
CA PRO A 40 -14.73 -16.11 4.65
C PRO A 40 -15.77 -16.39 3.55
N PHE A 41 -16.21 -15.37 2.79
CA PHE A 41 -17.11 -15.58 1.65
C PHE A 41 -16.48 -16.48 0.57
N LEU A 42 -15.27 -16.16 0.11
CA LEU A 42 -14.58 -16.96 -0.91
C LEU A 42 -14.26 -18.37 -0.40
N ALA A 43 -13.89 -18.52 0.87
CA ALA A 43 -13.61 -19.81 1.48
C ALA A 43 -14.86 -20.71 1.51
N ALA A 44 -16.01 -20.16 1.93
CA ALA A 44 -17.29 -20.87 1.90
C ALA A 44 -17.66 -21.29 0.47
N LEU A 45 -17.55 -20.36 -0.49
CA LEU A 45 -17.83 -20.64 -1.90
C LEU A 45 -16.99 -21.81 -2.44
N VAL A 46 -15.68 -21.85 -2.15
CA VAL A 46 -14.81 -22.96 -2.57
C VAL A 46 -15.24 -24.30 -1.96
N LYS A 47 -15.67 -24.30 -0.69
CA LYS A 47 -16.14 -25.53 -0.04
C LYS A 47 -17.46 -26.01 -0.60
N ASP A 48 -18.41 -25.09 -0.81
CA ASP A 48 -19.76 -25.44 -1.22
C ASP A 48 -19.79 -25.91 -2.68
N GLU A 49 -19.00 -25.28 -3.56
CA GLU A 49 -18.96 -25.63 -4.99
C GLU A 49 -18.00 -26.78 -5.31
N LEU A 50 -16.89 -26.92 -4.58
CA LEU A 50 -15.81 -27.86 -4.94
C LEU A 50 -15.50 -28.91 -3.85
N GLY A 51 -16.07 -28.79 -2.66
CA GLY A 51 -15.88 -29.75 -1.56
C GLY A 51 -14.48 -29.73 -0.93
N TYR A 52 -13.63 -28.76 -1.27
CA TYR A 52 -12.25 -28.71 -0.76
C TYR A 52 -12.16 -28.12 0.65
N LYS A 53 -11.29 -28.71 1.48
CA LYS A 53 -10.89 -28.15 2.77
C LYS A 53 -10.13 -26.84 2.54
N TYR A 54 -10.45 -25.81 3.32
CA TYR A 54 -9.82 -24.50 3.24
C TYR A 54 -9.23 -24.04 4.57
N HIS A 55 -8.40 -23.01 4.48
CA HIS A 55 -8.03 -22.10 5.56
C HIS A 55 -7.99 -20.68 4.99
N TRP A 56 -8.36 -19.68 5.80
CA TRP A 56 -8.32 -18.28 5.38
C TRP A 56 -7.76 -17.41 6.48
N ALA A 57 -7.14 -16.30 6.09
CA ALA A 57 -6.60 -15.29 6.99
C ALA A 57 -6.80 -13.90 6.38
N VAL A 58 -6.89 -12.88 7.23
CA VAL A 58 -6.97 -11.47 6.82
C VAL A 58 -5.80 -10.75 7.47
N ALA A 59 -4.94 -10.12 6.67
CA ALA A 59 -3.74 -9.45 7.18
C ALA A 59 -4.06 -8.12 7.89
N ASP A 60 -5.09 -7.39 7.44
CA ASP A 60 -5.59 -6.15 8.04
C ASP A 60 -4.45 -5.15 8.40
N TYR A 61 -4.30 -4.76 9.67
CA TYR A 61 -3.28 -3.80 10.07
C TYR A 61 -1.85 -4.35 9.97
N LEU A 62 -1.68 -5.67 9.96
CA LEU A 62 -0.37 -6.31 9.92
C LEU A 62 0.36 -5.96 8.62
N GLN A 63 -0.32 -6.03 7.46
CA GLN A 63 0.31 -5.76 6.15
C GLN A 63 0.82 -4.31 6.00
N ARG A 64 0.25 -3.35 6.75
CA ARG A 64 0.66 -1.93 6.71
C ARG A 64 1.51 -1.48 7.89
N SER A 65 1.67 -2.34 8.91
CA SER A 65 2.47 -2.06 10.12
C SER A 65 3.65 -3.01 10.28
N ALA A 66 3.98 -3.80 9.24
CA ALA A 66 5.02 -4.81 9.25
C ALA A 66 6.44 -4.24 9.16
N ARG A 67 6.78 -3.21 9.96
CA ARG A 67 8.13 -2.62 9.96
C ARG A 67 9.22 -3.65 10.26
N HIS A 68 8.91 -4.72 10.99
CA HIS A 68 9.84 -5.82 11.26
C HIS A 68 10.37 -6.54 10.00
N ILE A 69 9.72 -6.40 8.84
CA ILE A 69 10.14 -7.00 7.56
C ILE A 69 9.92 -6.04 6.39
N ALA A 70 10.12 -4.73 6.62
CA ALA A 70 9.98 -3.74 5.56
C ALA A 70 11.07 -3.89 4.49
N SER A 71 10.73 -3.54 3.25
CA SER A 71 11.71 -3.44 2.16
C SER A 71 12.70 -2.32 2.44
N GLN A 72 13.98 -2.59 2.25
CA GLN A 72 15.04 -1.57 2.29
C GLN A 72 14.83 -0.51 1.23
N THR A 73 14.41 -0.91 0.03
CA THR A 73 14.10 0.03 -1.06
C THR A 73 13.02 1.02 -0.67
N ASP A 74 11.92 0.54 -0.09
CA ASP A 74 10.81 1.40 0.36
C ASP A 74 11.25 2.35 1.49
N VAL A 75 12.03 1.84 2.47
CA VAL A 75 12.57 2.66 3.56
C VAL A 75 13.49 3.77 3.05
N ASP A 76 14.41 3.46 2.13
CA ASP A 76 15.34 4.43 1.56
C ASP A 76 14.61 5.52 0.77
N GLN A 77 13.62 5.11 -0.03
CA GLN A 77 12.79 6.02 -0.82
C GLN A 77 11.94 6.93 0.07
N ALA A 78 11.29 6.38 1.10
CA ALA A 78 10.49 7.16 2.05
C ALA A 78 11.33 8.23 2.77
N TYR A 79 12.55 7.87 3.20
CA TYR A 79 13.46 8.81 3.84
C TYR A 79 13.95 9.90 2.87
N ALA A 80 14.33 9.51 1.64
CA ALA A 80 14.80 10.44 0.62
C ALA A 80 13.71 11.43 0.19
N LEU A 81 12.45 10.99 0.08
CA LEU A 81 11.31 11.86 -0.20
C LEU A 81 11.10 12.90 0.90
N GLY A 82 11.14 12.49 2.17
CA GLY A 82 11.01 13.42 3.30
C GLY A 82 12.12 14.46 3.35
N ARG A 83 13.37 14.04 3.10
CA ARG A 83 14.52 14.94 3.00
C ARG A 83 14.37 15.93 1.84
N ALA A 84 14.02 15.43 0.65
CA ALA A 84 13.88 16.25 -0.55
C ALA A 84 12.76 17.30 -0.41
N ALA A 85 11.65 16.97 0.26
CA ALA A 85 10.58 17.93 0.53
C ALA A 85 11.09 19.17 1.29
N VAL A 86 11.97 18.97 2.29
CA VAL A 86 12.60 20.08 3.03
C VAL A 86 13.58 20.85 2.14
N GLU A 87 14.40 20.15 1.35
CA GLU A 87 15.35 20.79 0.45
C GLU A 87 14.65 21.65 -0.63
N PHE A 88 13.53 21.17 -1.18
CA PHE A 88 12.70 21.93 -2.14
C PHE A 88 12.13 23.18 -1.49
N ALA A 89 11.56 23.06 -0.28
CA ALA A 89 11.04 24.21 0.45
C ALA A 89 12.13 25.25 0.77
N LEU A 90 13.33 24.81 1.16
CA LEU A 90 14.47 25.70 1.43
C LEU A 90 15.00 26.41 0.17
N ARG A 91 14.86 25.77 -1.00
CA ARG A 91 15.17 26.39 -2.31
C ARG A 91 14.12 27.42 -2.74
N GLY A 92 12.98 27.49 -2.04
CA GLY A 92 11.89 28.40 -2.33
C GLY A 92 10.80 27.79 -3.22
N ASP A 93 10.86 26.48 -3.49
CA ASP A 93 9.83 25.81 -4.27
C ASP A 93 8.54 25.69 -3.47
N ASN A 94 7.41 25.86 -4.15
CA ASN A 94 6.08 25.79 -3.55
C ASN A 94 5.13 25.02 -4.47
N ALA A 95 4.10 24.40 -3.89
CA ALA A 95 3.10 23.61 -4.59
C ALA A 95 3.69 22.48 -5.45
N VAL A 96 4.76 21.84 -4.94
CA VAL A 96 5.43 20.69 -5.55
C VAL A 96 5.42 19.49 -4.60
N MET A 97 5.54 18.29 -5.18
CA MET A 97 5.66 17.02 -4.47
C MET A 97 6.94 16.32 -4.96
N PRO A 98 7.85 15.91 -4.07
CA PRO A 98 8.95 15.04 -4.46
C PRO A 98 8.39 13.68 -4.90
N CYS A 99 8.95 13.12 -5.96
CA CYS A 99 8.49 11.84 -6.51
C CYS A 99 9.67 10.91 -6.81
N ILE A 100 9.38 9.61 -6.90
CA ILE A 100 10.39 8.60 -7.24
C ILE A 100 10.39 8.42 -8.76
N VAL A 101 11.52 8.73 -9.40
CA VAL A 101 11.71 8.52 -10.84
C VAL A 101 12.55 7.28 -11.04
N ARG A 102 11.94 6.21 -11.59
CA ARG A 102 12.64 4.98 -11.97
C ARG A 102 13.61 5.25 -13.12
N GLY A 103 14.85 4.80 -12.98
CA GLY A 103 15.88 4.88 -14.03
C GLY A 103 15.57 3.96 -15.23
N LYS A 104 16.12 4.31 -16.40
CA LYS A 104 15.88 3.60 -17.67
C LYS A 104 16.79 2.38 -17.89
N GLY A 105 17.71 2.11 -16.96
CA GLY A 105 18.71 1.04 -17.09
C GLY A 105 18.15 -0.36 -16.82
N LYS A 106 18.90 -1.38 -17.25
CA LYS A 106 18.59 -2.80 -16.96
C LYS A 106 18.65 -3.13 -15.46
N ARG A 107 19.48 -2.41 -14.71
CA ARG A 107 19.56 -2.52 -13.25
C ARG A 107 18.61 -1.49 -12.65
N TYR A 108 17.83 -1.93 -11.66
CA TYR A 108 16.93 -1.02 -10.96
C TYR A 108 17.73 0.09 -10.29
N SER A 109 17.31 1.32 -10.58
CA SER A 109 17.84 2.55 -10.02
C SER A 109 16.69 3.55 -9.94
N TRP A 110 16.81 4.52 -9.06
CA TRP A 110 15.82 5.57 -8.90
C TRP A 110 16.50 6.87 -8.48
N SER A 111 15.78 7.97 -8.67
CA SER A 111 16.20 9.31 -8.26
C SER A 111 14.99 10.09 -7.76
N ILE A 112 15.23 11.18 -7.04
CA ILE A 112 14.18 12.10 -6.66
C ILE A 112 13.89 13.03 -7.85
N GLY A 113 12.62 13.06 -8.25
CA GLY A 113 12.07 14.06 -9.16
C GLY A 113 11.16 15.04 -8.42
N GLU A 114 10.63 15.98 -9.18
CA GLU A 114 9.70 17.00 -8.73
C GLU A 114 8.46 16.96 -9.61
N ALA A 115 7.28 16.99 -9.00
CA ALA A 115 6.01 17.08 -9.70
C ALA A 115 5.19 18.25 -9.14
N ARG A 116 4.54 19.03 -10.01
CA ARG A 116 3.64 20.10 -9.55
C ARG A 116 2.35 19.47 -9.01
N LEU A 117 1.85 19.96 -7.88
CA LEU A 117 0.65 19.40 -7.25
C LEU A 117 -0.58 19.43 -8.17
N GLN A 118 -0.71 20.48 -9.00
CA GLN A 118 -1.79 20.60 -9.99
C GLN A 118 -1.80 19.46 -11.03
N ASP A 119 -0.64 18.85 -11.32
CA ASP A 119 -0.52 17.78 -12.31
C ASP A 119 -0.75 16.40 -11.68
N VAL A 120 -0.81 16.33 -10.34
CA VAL A 120 -0.99 15.11 -9.55
C VAL A 120 -2.40 15.03 -8.96
N ALA A 121 -2.99 16.17 -8.60
CA ALA A 121 -4.31 16.23 -8.01
C ALA A 121 -5.36 15.54 -8.90
N ASN A 122 -6.15 14.64 -8.30
CA ASN A 122 -7.20 13.84 -8.96
C ASN A 122 -6.72 12.91 -10.07
N VAL A 123 -5.40 12.66 -10.19
CA VAL A 123 -4.85 11.68 -11.13
C VAL A 123 -4.47 10.41 -10.38
N GLU A 124 -4.98 9.27 -10.83
CA GLU A 124 -4.71 7.97 -10.23
C GLU A 124 -3.80 7.11 -11.12
N LYS A 125 -2.84 6.43 -10.50
CA LYS A 125 -2.04 5.40 -11.17
C LYS A 125 -2.78 4.07 -11.17
N LYS A 126 -3.57 3.82 -12.20
CA LYS A 126 -4.26 2.53 -12.39
C LYS A 126 -3.26 1.41 -12.66
N MET A 127 -3.57 0.20 -12.18
CA MET A 127 -2.81 -1.01 -12.49
C MET A 127 -2.87 -1.28 -14.01
N PRO A 128 -1.73 -1.34 -14.72
CA PRO A 128 -1.73 -1.57 -16.16
C PRO A 128 -2.37 -2.92 -16.52
N ARG A 129 -3.20 -2.97 -17.57
CA ARG A 129 -3.86 -4.21 -17.99
C ARG A 129 -2.86 -5.33 -18.34
N ASN A 130 -1.73 -4.95 -18.92
CA ASN A 130 -0.65 -5.89 -19.26
C ASN A 130 0.11 -6.43 -18.05
N TYR A 131 -0.17 -5.96 -16.82
CA TYR A 131 0.39 -6.54 -15.61
C TYR A 131 -0.39 -7.77 -15.13
N ILE A 132 -1.59 -8.00 -15.68
CA ILE A 132 -2.48 -9.10 -15.30
C ILE A 132 -2.51 -10.11 -16.44
N THR A 133 -2.40 -11.40 -16.12
CA THR A 133 -2.47 -12.49 -17.10
C THR A 133 -3.79 -12.49 -17.88
N ARG A 134 -3.85 -13.24 -18.98
CA ARG A 134 -5.03 -13.30 -19.85
C ARG A 134 -6.28 -13.82 -19.13
N ASP A 135 -6.09 -14.81 -18.26
CA ASP A 135 -7.15 -15.42 -17.44
C ASP A 135 -7.58 -14.56 -16.25
N GLY A 136 -6.83 -13.50 -15.91
CA GLY A 136 -7.16 -12.58 -14.83
C GLY A 136 -6.71 -13.02 -13.42
N PHE A 137 -6.03 -14.16 -13.28
CA PHE A 137 -5.71 -14.75 -11.96
C PHE A 137 -4.23 -14.72 -11.57
N GLY A 138 -3.38 -14.06 -12.38
CA GLY A 138 -1.95 -13.96 -12.12
C GLY A 138 -1.36 -12.65 -12.59
N ILE A 139 -0.09 -12.46 -12.21
CA ILE A 139 0.73 -11.34 -12.68
C ILE A 139 1.58 -11.76 -13.89
N THR A 140 1.83 -10.84 -14.80
CA THR A 140 2.73 -11.05 -15.94
C THR A 140 4.19 -10.76 -15.58
N GLU A 141 5.12 -11.06 -16.49
CA GLU A 141 6.53 -10.71 -16.28
C GLU A 141 6.73 -9.19 -16.17
N ALA A 142 6.01 -8.40 -16.97
CA ALA A 142 6.06 -6.93 -16.86
C ALA A 142 5.68 -6.42 -15.45
N ALA A 143 4.71 -7.08 -14.81
CA ALA A 143 4.37 -6.77 -13.43
C ALA A 143 5.48 -7.18 -12.46
N ARG A 144 6.11 -8.35 -12.67
CA ARG A 144 7.23 -8.82 -11.84
C ARG A 144 8.43 -7.89 -11.96
N GLU A 145 8.82 -7.49 -13.17
CA GLU A 145 9.90 -6.52 -13.42
C GLU A 145 9.64 -5.17 -12.75
N TYR A 146 8.38 -4.75 -12.68
CA TYR A 146 8.01 -3.53 -11.99
C TYR A 146 8.02 -3.70 -10.47
N LEU A 147 7.39 -4.73 -9.92
CA LEU A 147 7.15 -4.89 -8.48
C LEU A 147 8.35 -5.45 -7.72
N ALA A 148 9.09 -6.42 -8.30
CA ALA A 148 10.15 -7.12 -7.59
C ALA A 148 11.25 -6.20 -7.02
N PRO A 149 11.71 -5.15 -7.73
CA PRO A 149 12.69 -4.24 -7.16
C PRO A 149 12.16 -3.39 -6.01
N LEU A 150 10.84 -3.18 -5.90
CA LEU A 150 10.24 -2.36 -4.85
C LEU A 150 10.21 -3.07 -3.50
N VAL A 151 10.31 -4.40 -3.49
CA VAL A 151 10.35 -5.22 -2.28
C VAL A 151 11.77 -5.71 -1.96
N ALA A 152 12.77 -5.27 -2.71
CA ALA A 152 14.14 -5.75 -2.57
C ALA A 152 14.83 -5.22 -1.31
N GLY A 153 15.59 -6.11 -0.66
CA GLY A 153 16.37 -5.85 0.54
C GLY A 153 15.54 -5.80 1.81
N GLU A 154 16.15 -6.16 2.95
CA GLU A 154 15.49 -6.26 4.24
C GLU A 154 15.99 -5.17 5.20
N ALA A 155 15.06 -4.37 5.75
CA ALA A 155 15.41 -3.23 6.60
C ALA A 155 15.21 -3.49 8.09
N TYR A 156 15.72 -4.58 8.67
CA TYR A 156 15.38 -4.96 10.05
C TYR A 156 15.62 -3.84 11.10
N PRO A 157 14.66 -3.55 11.99
CA PRO A 157 14.89 -2.62 13.10
C PRO A 157 15.84 -3.24 14.15
N PRO A 158 16.41 -2.45 15.07
CA PRO A 158 17.10 -3.01 16.23
C PRO A 158 16.11 -3.78 17.12
N TYR A 159 16.60 -4.82 17.80
CA TYR A 159 15.81 -5.66 18.70
C TYR A 159 16.32 -5.58 20.13
N ARG A 160 15.41 -5.68 21.10
CA ARG A 160 15.71 -5.81 22.53
C ARG A 160 14.72 -6.78 23.16
N ASN A 161 15.22 -7.77 23.91
CA ASN A 161 14.42 -8.79 24.58
C ASN A 161 13.46 -9.53 23.62
N GLY A 162 13.93 -9.86 22.41
CA GLY A 162 13.15 -10.59 21.41
C GLY A 162 12.11 -9.78 20.63
N LEU A 163 11.98 -8.48 20.87
CA LEU A 163 11.03 -7.60 20.18
C LEU A 163 11.71 -6.43 19.46
N PRO A 164 11.16 -5.92 18.35
CA PRO A 164 11.62 -4.69 17.73
C PRO A 164 11.58 -3.51 18.70
N GLN A 165 12.67 -2.76 18.78
CA GLN A 165 12.77 -1.57 19.61
C GLN A 165 12.24 -0.35 18.85
N TYR A 166 10.92 -0.15 18.88
CA TYR A 166 10.29 1.03 18.27
C TYR A 166 10.39 2.27 19.17
N VAL A 167 10.54 3.43 18.52
CA VAL A 167 10.57 4.72 19.21
C VAL A 167 9.16 5.14 19.65
N ARG A 168 9.06 5.71 20.86
CA ARG A 168 7.89 6.48 21.29
C ARG A 168 8.30 7.94 21.45
N LEU A 169 7.69 8.81 20.66
CA LEU A 169 7.96 10.25 20.71
C LEU A 169 7.27 10.85 21.94
N LYS A 170 7.87 11.91 22.51
CA LYS A 170 7.29 12.64 23.65
C LYS A 170 6.03 13.42 23.26
N ASN A 171 5.92 13.81 21.98
CA ASN A 171 4.80 14.57 21.42
C ASN A 171 4.35 15.74 22.32
N VAL A 172 5.32 16.54 22.80
CA VAL A 172 5.06 17.69 23.66
C VAL A 172 4.22 18.71 22.90
N ALA A 173 3.05 19.06 23.44
CA ALA A 173 2.15 20.00 22.80
C ALA A 173 2.70 21.43 22.80
N VAL A 174 2.41 22.19 21.74
CA VAL A 174 2.74 23.62 21.66
C VAL A 174 1.63 24.48 22.29
N PRO A 175 1.96 25.63 22.91
CA PRO A 175 0.95 26.52 23.46
C PRO A 175 -0.04 27.00 22.39
N ARG A 176 -1.33 26.98 22.75
CA ARG A 176 -2.40 27.41 21.88
C ARG A 176 -2.38 28.92 21.67
N LYS A 177 -2.46 29.36 20.40
CA LYS A 177 -2.51 30.78 20.02
C LYS A 177 -3.91 31.29 19.67
N LEU A 178 -4.80 30.42 19.17
CA LEU A 178 -6.14 30.81 18.70
C LEU A 178 -7.21 30.62 19.79
N LYS A 179 -8.14 31.57 19.93
CA LYS A 179 -9.21 31.55 20.94
C LYS A 179 -10.27 30.48 20.71
N LYS A 180 -10.60 30.19 19.45
CA LYS A 180 -11.60 29.17 19.05
C LYS A 180 -10.93 27.82 18.79
N ARG A 181 -11.59 26.73 19.17
CA ARG A 181 -11.10 25.38 18.82
C ARG A 181 -11.37 25.20 17.32
N PHE A 182 -10.47 24.52 16.62
CA PHE A 182 -10.76 24.05 15.29
C PHE A 182 -11.72 22.88 15.46
N GLU A 183 -12.98 23.06 15.05
CA GLU A 183 -13.98 22.00 14.95
C GLU A 183 -13.89 21.46 13.53
N VAL A 184 -13.61 20.16 13.42
CA VAL A 184 -13.54 19.40 12.15
C VAL A 184 -14.92 18.87 11.84
#